data_AF-A0A1G4IPE0-F1
#
_entry.id   AF-A0A1G4IPE0-F1
#
_cell.length_a   1.000
_cell.length_b   1.000
_cell.length_c   1.000
_cell.angle_alpha   90.00
_cell.angle_beta   90.00
_cell.angle_gamma   90.00
#
_symmetry.space_group_name_H-M   'P 1'
#
loop_
_entity.id
_entity.type
_entity.pdbx_description
1 polymer ?
#
loop_
_entity_poly.entity_id
_entity_poly.type
_entity_poly.pdbx_seq_one_letter_code
_entity_poly.pdbx_strand_id
1 'polypeptide(L)'
;MESESIQDLFAALKHVGKSGSSKADDSLPKTSSSAGDDFDQDNIKFDEDAKVAEQQDTFKQIEQHLRGLPRMQTGFDGLANGKETTNAIQRVEDPVSILHLRKKDAETKKPSSSELWFTLPKPELTREIKRDLLILKHRAALDPKRHYKKDKWQVPERFSVGTIVEDKSEFFSSRLKNKDRKSTMLGTLIGDDDTNKYFKRKYSEVQSKKTSGAKGHYKKVRAKRNKF
;
A
#
# COMPACT_ATOMS: atom_id res chain seq x y z
N MET A 1 -44.94 24.46 29.08
CA MET A 1 -44.08 23.43 29.71
C MET A 1 -43.38 22.71 28.58
N GLU A 2 -42.14 23.08 28.30
CA GLU A 2 -41.29 22.33 27.38
C GLU A 2 -40.09 21.89 28.22
N SER A 3 -39.99 20.58 28.45
CA SER A 3 -38.93 19.98 29.25
C SER A 3 -37.63 20.01 28.45
N GLU A 4 -36.69 20.84 28.86
CA GLU A 4 -35.33 20.84 28.35
C GLU A 4 -34.74 19.43 28.51
N SER A 5 -34.36 18.81 27.38
CA SER A 5 -33.85 17.46 27.38
C SER A 5 -32.45 17.45 27.99
N ILE A 6 -32.18 16.46 28.85
CA ILE A 6 -30.86 16.26 29.49
C ILE A 6 -29.72 16.23 28.45
N GLN A 7 -30.02 15.81 27.22
CA GLN A 7 -29.07 15.73 26.12
C GLN A 7 -28.64 17.11 25.58
N ASP A 8 -29.52 18.12 25.59
CA ASP A 8 -29.15 19.50 25.23
C ASP A 8 -28.24 20.14 26.27
N LEU A 9 -28.45 19.82 27.54
CA LEU A 9 -27.63 20.31 28.65
C LEU A 9 -26.19 19.74 28.57
N PHE A 10 -26.05 18.47 28.19
CA PHE A 10 -24.74 17.87 27.93
C PHE A 10 -24.07 18.36 26.64
N ALA A 11 -24.85 18.69 25.61
CA ALA A 11 -24.32 19.29 24.39
C ALA A 11 -23.73 20.69 24.67
N ALA A 12 -24.42 21.51 25.48
CA ALA A 12 -23.93 22.81 25.92
C ALA A 12 -22.63 22.71 26.74
N LEU A 13 -22.54 21.73 27.65
CA LEU A 13 -21.32 21.49 28.44
C LEU A 13 -20.12 21.08 27.58
N LYS A 14 -20.35 20.32 26.50
CA LYS A 14 -19.30 19.89 25.57
C LYS A 14 -18.76 21.04 24.71
N HIS A 15 -19.58 22.04 24.41
CA HIS A 15 -19.15 23.24 23.69
C HIS A 15 -18.30 24.18 24.57
N VAL A 16 -18.57 24.27 25.87
CA VAL A 16 -17.75 25.03 26.83
C VAL A 16 -16.35 24.44 27.00
N GLY A 17 -16.21 23.11 26.97
CA GLY A 17 -14.89 22.46 27.05
C GLY A 17 -14.01 22.63 25.81
N LYS A 18 -14.54 23.14 24.69
CA LYS A 18 -13.84 23.20 23.39
C LYS A 18 -13.33 24.60 23.02
N SER A 19 -13.70 25.64 23.76
CA SER A 19 -13.17 27.01 23.58
C SER A 19 -11.83 27.26 24.30
N GLY A 20 -11.35 26.31 25.12
CA GLY A 20 -10.11 26.44 25.87
C GLY A 20 -8.89 25.81 25.20
N SER A 21 -8.56 26.13 23.94
CA SER A 21 -7.20 25.87 23.41
C SER A 21 -6.86 26.68 22.14
N SER A 22 -6.42 27.92 22.30
CA SER A 22 -5.49 28.58 21.35
C SER A 22 -4.85 29.85 21.93
N LYS A 23 -3.52 29.80 22.10
CA LYS A 23 -2.48 30.86 22.04
C LYS A 23 -2.92 32.35 21.99
N ALA A 24 -2.39 33.18 22.91
CA ALA A 24 -1.28 34.13 22.68
C ALA A 24 -1.16 35.20 23.79
N ASP A 25 0.09 35.57 24.10
CA ASP A 25 0.67 36.87 24.51
C ASP A 25 -0.04 37.90 25.43
N ASP A 26 0.74 38.28 26.44
CA ASP A 26 1.06 39.62 26.98
C ASP A 26 -0.02 40.72 27.10
N SER A 27 -0.16 41.21 28.35
CA SER A 27 -0.40 42.60 28.82
C SER A 27 -1.52 42.76 29.86
N LEU A 28 -1.13 43.29 31.03
CA LEU A 28 -1.94 43.84 32.12
C LEU A 28 -2.90 44.96 31.62
N PRO A 29 -4.03 45.31 32.31
CA PRO A 29 -4.03 45.79 33.70
C PRO A 29 -5.27 45.51 34.62
N LYS A 30 -5.07 45.83 35.92
CA LYS A 30 -5.95 45.88 37.12
C LYS A 30 -7.38 46.45 36.87
N THR A 31 -8.47 46.19 37.62
CA THR A 31 -8.76 46.25 39.09
C THR A 31 -10.14 45.63 39.45
N SER A 32 -10.29 45.19 40.72
CA SER A 32 -11.50 45.14 41.60
C SER A 32 -12.71 44.28 41.16
N SER A 33 -13.20 43.28 41.92
CA SER A 33 -13.89 43.42 43.23
C SER A 33 -14.37 42.00 43.68
N SER A 34 -13.90 41.47 44.82
CA SER A 34 -14.61 41.30 46.11
C SER A 34 -15.82 40.33 46.16
N ALA A 35 -15.59 39.14 46.75
CA ALA A 35 -16.48 38.28 47.57
C ALA A 35 -16.03 36.82 47.37
N GLY A 36 -15.56 36.02 48.32
CA GLY A 36 -15.58 36.09 49.78
C GLY A 36 -15.86 34.67 50.27
N ASP A 37 -14.82 33.96 50.70
CA ASP A 37 -14.90 32.80 51.60
C ASP A 37 -13.54 32.73 52.34
N ASP A 38 -13.38 33.68 53.28
CA ASP A 38 -12.30 33.74 54.26
C ASP A 38 -12.86 33.16 55.57
N PHE A 39 -12.49 31.94 55.92
CA PHE A 39 -12.75 31.36 57.25
C PHE A 39 -11.52 30.75 57.92
N ASP A 40 -10.31 30.96 57.39
CA ASP A 40 -9.09 30.31 57.90
C ASP A 40 -8.02 31.28 58.43
N GLN A 41 -8.40 32.46 58.96
CA GLN A 41 -7.44 33.35 59.65
C GLN A 41 -8.00 34.06 60.88
N ASP A 42 -8.42 33.31 61.90
CA ASP A 42 -8.42 33.80 63.27
C ASP A 42 -7.11 33.36 63.98
N ASN A 43 -6.06 34.17 63.84
CA ASN A 43 -4.92 34.11 64.75
C ASN A 43 -5.25 34.92 66.01
N ILE A 44 -5.99 34.31 66.93
CA ILE A 44 -6.09 34.83 68.29
C ILE A 44 -4.76 34.54 68.99
N LYS A 45 -3.90 35.56 69.10
CA LYS A 45 -2.76 35.50 70.01
C LYS A 45 -3.29 35.60 71.44
N PHE A 46 -3.37 34.45 72.12
CA PHE A 46 -3.36 34.43 73.58
C PHE A 46 -1.89 34.54 74.04
N ASP A 47 -1.65 35.40 75.02
CA ASP A 47 -0.37 35.47 75.70
C ASP A 47 0.03 34.08 76.19
N GLU A 48 1.25 33.71 75.84
CA GLU A 48 1.80 32.37 75.91
C GLU A 48 2.00 31.91 77.36
N ASP A 49 1.09 31.05 77.85
CA ASP A 49 1.51 30.07 78.84
C ASP A 49 2.39 29.05 78.11
N ALA A 50 3.70 29.06 78.36
CA ALA A 50 4.72 28.21 77.70
C ALA A 50 4.34 26.72 77.61
N LYS A 51 3.45 26.24 78.47
CA LYS A 51 2.89 24.88 78.45
C LYS A 51 2.03 24.57 77.22
N VAL A 52 1.34 25.57 76.64
CA VAL A 52 0.40 25.35 75.51
C VAL A 52 1.15 25.21 74.18
N ALA A 53 2.27 25.91 74.00
CA ALA A 53 3.13 25.77 72.82
C ALA A 53 3.80 24.39 72.77
N GLU A 54 4.32 23.91 73.90
CA GLU A 54 4.86 22.55 74.03
C GLU A 54 3.79 21.47 73.74
N GLN A 55 2.54 21.71 74.14
CA GLN A 55 1.41 20.83 73.83
C GLN A 55 1.07 20.79 72.32
N GLN A 56 1.24 21.89 71.60
CA GLN A 56 1.01 21.92 70.14
C GLN A 56 2.09 21.18 69.37
N ASP A 57 3.35 21.27 69.79
CA ASP A 57 4.46 20.57 69.14
C ASP A 57 4.43 19.06 69.40
N THR A 58 4.08 18.66 70.63
CA THR A 58 3.82 17.25 70.96
C THR A 58 2.64 16.71 70.16
N PHE A 59 1.57 17.49 69.96
CA PHE A 59 0.44 17.08 69.12
C PHE A 59 0.81 16.91 67.64
N LYS A 60 1.62 17.82 67.08
CA LYS A 60 2.15 17.68 65.70
C LYS A 60 3.00 16.42 65.54
N GLN A 61 3.83 16.09 66.53
CA GLN A 61 4.60 14.85 66.54
C GLN A 61 3.69 13.61 66.57
N ILE A 62 2.62 13.65 67.36
CA ILE A 62 1.62 12.58 67.40
C ILE A 62 0.93 12.44 66.04
N GLU A 63 0.58 13.53 65.37
CA GLU A 63 -0.05 13.47 64.03
C GLU A 63 0.88 12.84 62.98
N GLN A 64 2.17 13.22 62.98
CA GLN A 64 3.17 12.60 62.12
C GLN A 64 3.30 11.10 62.39
N HIS A 65 3.29 10.71 63.67
CA HIS A 65 3.35 9.32 64.07
C HIS A 65 2.10 8.53 63.64
N LEU A 66 0.90 9.11 63.78
CA LEU A 66 -0.37 8.50 63.35
C LEU A 66 -0.43 8.28 61.84
N ARG A 67 0.15 9.17 61.04
CA ARG A 67 0.25 8.98 59.58
C ARG A 67 1.26 7.90 59.19
N GLY A 68 2.29 7.68 60.01
CA GLY A 68 3.30 6.63 59.84
C GLY A 68 2.85 5.24 60.27
N LEU A 69 1.70 5.11 60.95
CA LEU A 69 1.19 3.81 61.37
C LEU A 69 0.75 2.96 60.16
N PRO A 70 1.06 1.65 60.16
CA PRO A 70 0.60 0.75 59.12
C PRO A 70 -0.93 0.69 59.13
N ARG A 71 -1.53 1.07 58.00
CA ARG A 71 -2.97 0.93 57.80
C ARG A 71 -3.29 -0.54 57.49
N MET A 72 -4.44 -1.00 57.97
CA MET A 72 -4.97 -2.32 57.63
C MET A 72 -5.30 -2.35 56.13
N GLN A 73 -4.43 -2.96 55.34
CA GLN A 73 -4.68 -3.20 53.91
C GLN A 73 -5.55 -4.45 53.78
N THR A 74 -6.72 -4.33 53.16
CA THR A 74 -7.52 -5.48 52.72
C THR A 74 -7.37 -5.62 51.21
N GLY A 75 -7.26 -6.86 50.72
CA GLY A 75 -7.22 -7.13 49.27
C GLY A 75 -8.58 -6.98 48.58
N PHE A 76 -9.62 -6.56 49.32
CA PHE A 76 -11.00 -6.51 48.85
C PHE A 76 -11.24 -5.34 47.87
N ASP A 77 -10.68 -4.15 48.15
CA ASP A 77 -10.84 -2.96 47.30
C ASP A 77 -10.15 -3.11 45.93
N GLY A 78 -9.08 -3.90 45.87
CA GLY A 78 -8.39 -4.22 44.62
C GLY A 78 -9.19 -5.17 43.72
N LEU A 79 -10.04 -6.02 44.32
CA LEU A 79 -10.85 -6.98 43.58
C LEU A 79 -12.06 -6.31 42.91
N ALA A 80 -12.71 -5.37 43.59
CA ALA A 80 -13.84 -4.62 43.02
C ALA A 80 -13.45 -3.74 41.82
N ASN A 81 -12.20 -3.26 41.80
CA ASN A 81 -11.65 -2.40 40.74
C ASN A 81 -10.80 -3.16 39.71
N GLY A 82 -10.76 -4.50 39.79
CA GLY A 82 -10.05 -5.35 38.86
C GLY A 82 -10.67 -5.30 37.46
N LYS A 83 -10.06 -4.53 36.55
CA LYS A 83 -10.40 -4.60 35.13
C LYS A 83 -9.94 -5.96 34.60
N GLU A 84 -10.87 -6.85 34.32
CA GLU A 84 -10.57 -8.10 33.64
C GLU A 84 -9.97 -7.80 32.26
N THR A 85 -8.70 -8.15 32.09
CA THR A 85 -8.08 -8.20 30.76
C THR A 85 -8.58 -9.46 30.07
N THR A 86 -9.77 -9.36 29.48
CA THR A 86 -10.29 -10.42 28.62
C THR A 86 -9.33 -10.55 27.43
N ASN A 87 -8.46 -11.55 27.47
CA ASN A 87 -7.79 -12.03 26.28
C ASN A 87 -8.90 -12.39 25.29
N ALA A 88 -8.96 -11.69 24.16
CA ALA A 88 -9.99 -11.86 23.16
C ALA A 88 -10.00 -13.32 22.67
N ILE A 89 -10.93 -14.12 23.20
CA ILE A 89 -11.25 -15.44 22.67
C ILE A 89 -11.70 -15.20 21.23
N GLN A 90 -10.99 -15.78 20.26
CA GLN A 90 -11.39 -15.74 18.85
C GLN A 90 -12.77 -16.35 18.73
N ARG A 91 -13.79 -15.53 18.48
CA ARG A 91 -15.12 -16.02 18.16
C ARG A 91 -15.01 -16.76 16.82
N VAL A 92 -15.29 -18.05 16.84
CA VAL A 92 -15.38 -18.86 15.62
C VAL A 92 -16.65 -18.39 14.89
N GLU A 93 -16.47 -17.69 13.78
CA GLU A 93 -17.58 -17.24 12.94
C GLU A 93 -18.05 -18.34 11.98
N ASP A 94 -19.35 -18.29 11.62
CA ASP A 94 -20.02 -19.23 10.73
C ASP A 94 -19.31 -19.36 9.36
N PRO A 95 -19.21 -20.57 8.77
CA PRO A 95 -18.43 -20.80 7.55
C PRO A 95 -18.92 -20.01 6.32
N VAL A 96 -20.16 -19.51 6.32
CA VAL A 96 -20.79 -18.79 5.20
C VAL A 96 -20.40 -17.30 5.18
N SER A 97 -20.19 -16.66 6.33
CA SER A 97 -19.72 -15.27 6.38
C SER A 97 -18.25 -15.16 5.91
N ILE A 98 -17.43 -16.16 6.26
CA ILE A 98 -16.01 -16.25 5.87
C ILE A 98 -15.80 -16.17 4.35
N LEU A 99 -16.69 -16.77 3.55
CA LEU A 99 -16.57 -16.77 2.09
C LEU A 99 -16.76 -15.36 1.50
N HIS A 100 -17.67 -14.57 2.05
CA HIS A 100 -17.97 -13.22 1.58
C HIS A 100 -16.90 -12.21 2.03
N LEU A 101 -16.31 -12.39 3.23
CA LEU A 101 -15.19 -11.57 3.71
C LEU A 101 -13.90 -11.87 2.93
N ARG A 102 -13.59 -13.14 2.62
CA ARG A 102 -12.41 -13.52 1.83
C ARG A 102 -12.31 -12.82 0.48
N LYS A 103 -13.45 -12.51 -0.16
CA LYS A 103 -13.50 -11.84 -1.47
C LYS A 103 -13.16 -10.35 -1.39
N LYS A 104 -13.58 -9.67 -0.31
CA LYS A 104 -13.23 -8.26 -0.02
C LYS A 104 -11.81 -8.11 0.56
N ASP A 105 -11.38 -9.12 1.30
CA ASP A 105 -10.03 -9.23 1.85
C ASP A 105 -8.96 -9.43 0.77
N ALA A 106 -9.29 -10.07 -0.36
CA ALA A 106 -8.34 -10.30 -1.45
C ALA A 106 -7.87 -9.00 -2.13
N GLU A 107 -8.68 -7.94 -2.11
CA GLU A 107 -8.31 -6.63 -2.67
C GLU A 107 -7.57 -5.74 -1.65
N THR A 108 -7.68 -6.04 -0.35
CA THR A 108 -7.17 -5.18 0.74
C THR A 108 -5.99 -5.78 1.50
N LYS A 109 -5.76 -7.09 1.43
CA LYS A 109 -4.60 -7.74 2.03
C LYS A 109 -3.37 -7.50 1.17
N LYS A 110 -2.28 -7.06 1.82
CA LYS A 110 -0.95 -7.03 1.19
C LYS A 110 -0.65 -8.44 0.67
N PRO A 111 -0.12 -8.57 -0.56
CA PRO A 111 0.17 -9.87 -1.14
C PRO A 111 1.09 -10.66 -0.20
N SER A 112 0.81 -11.95 -0.05
CA SER A 112 1.63 -12.83 0.79
C SER A 112 3.08 -12.83 0.29
N SER A 113 4.06 -13.05 1.17
CA SER A 113 5.47 -13.15 0.76
C SER A 113 5.69 -14.26 -0.29
N SER A 114 4.97 -15.37 -0.18
CA SER A 114 4.97 -16.43 -1.19
C SER A 114 4.36 -15.99 -2.52
N GLU A 115 3.30 -15.19 -2.48
CA GLU A 115 2.63 -14.65 -3.66
C GLU A 115 3.53 -13.66 -4.40
N LEU A 116 4.21 -12.79 -3.64
CA LEU A 116 5.22 -11.87 -4.17
C LEU A 116 6.37 -12.60 -4.88
N TRP A 117 6.78 -13.77 -4.36
CA TRP A 117 7.87 -14.56 -4.95
C TRP A 117 7.54 -15.11 -6.34
N PHE A 118 6.29 -15.52 -6.58
CA PHE A 118 5.85 -16.08 -7.86
C PHE A 118 5.26 -15.03 -8.81
N THR A 119 5.01 -13.83 -8.33
CA THR A 119 4.43 -12.76 -9.15
C THR A 119 5.49 -12.16 -10.07
N LEU A 120 5.33 -12.37 -11.38
CA LEU A 120 6.20 -11.76 -12.39
C LEU A 120 6.16 -10.23 -12.32
N PRO A 121 7.23 -9.51 -12.66
CA PRO A 121 7.19 -8.05 -12.77
C PRO A 121 6.26 -7.61 -13.91
N LYS A 122 5.73 -6.38 -13.81
CA LYS A 122 5.04 -5.71 -14.91
C LYS A 122 6.06 -4.81 -15.62
N PRO A 123 6.66 -5.25 -16.74
CA PRO A 123 7.69 -4.47 -17.41
C PRO A 123 7.08 -3.32 -18.22
N GLU A 124 7.87 -2.26 -18.37
CA GLU A 124 7.54 -1.18 -19.29
C GLU A 124 7.74 -1.64 -20.75
N LEU A 125 6.82 -1.25 -21.63
CA LEU A 125 6.80 -1.71 -23.02
C LEU A 125 7.82 -0.95 -23.88
N THR A 126 9.10 -1.24 -23.70
CA THR A 126 10.18 -0.63 -24.50
C THR A 126 10.04 -0.99 -26.00
N ARG A 127 10.65 -0.18 -26.86
CA ARG A 127 10.58 -0.38 -28.32
C ARG A 127 11.14 -1.73 -28.78
N GLU A 128 12.17 -2.23 -28.10
CA GLU A 128 12.80 -3.52 -28.39
C GLU A 128 11.88 -4.67 -28.02
N ILE A 129 11.39 -4.67 -26.78
CA ILE A 129 10.45 -5.67 -26.28
C ILE A 129 9.19 -5.71 -27.15
N LYS A 130 8.65 -4.54 -27.52
CA LYS A 130 7.48 -4.46 -28.40
C LYS A 130 7.69 -5.18 -29.74
N ARG A 131 8.89 -5.12 -30.32
CA ARG A 131 9.20 -5.83 -31.58
C ARG A 131 9.28 -7.33 -31.37
N ASP A 132 9.92 -7.78 -30.31
CA ASP A 132 10.03 -9.20 -30.00
C ASP A 132 8.66 -9.82 -29.70
N LEU A 133 7.79 -9.10 -29.00
CA LEU A 133 6.41 -9.51 -28.78
C LEU A 133 5.62 -9.61 -30.11
N LEU A 134 5.86 -8.70 -31.06
CA LEU A 134 5.26 -8.80 -32.40
C LEU A 134 5.76 -10.02 -33.16
N ILE A 135 7.05 -10.36 -33.06
CA ILE A 135 7.61 -11.58 -33.65
C ILE A 135 6.94 -12.81 -33.06
N LEU A 136 6.76 -12.85 -31.73
CA LEU A 136 6.10 -13.96 -31.06
C LEU A 136 4.64 -14.12 -31.50
N LYS A 137 3.91 -13.00 -31.63
CA LYS A 137 2.55 -12.97 -32.19
C LYS A 137 2.50 -13.51 -33.61
N HIS A 138 3.48 -13.18 -34.43
CA HIS A 138 3.56 -13.56 -35.84
C HIS A 138 4.42 -14.80 -36.11
N ARG A 139 4.74 -15.60 -35.07
CA ARG A 139 5.66 -16.76 -35.16
C ARG A 139 5.32 -17.76 -36.27
N ALA A 140 4.04 -17.89 -36.61
CA ALA A 140 3.57 -18.80 -37.65
C ALA A 140 4.01 -18.42 -39.08
N ALA A 141 4.47 -17.19 -39.31
CA ALA A 141 4.91 -16.73 -40.62
C ALA A 141 6.45 -16.63 -40.74
N LEU A 142 7.20 -16.98 -39.68
CA LEU A 142 8.66 -16.84 -39.66
C LEU A 142 9.35 -17.93 -40.47
N ASP A 143 9.01 -19.19 -40.18
CA ASP A 143 9.59 -20.36 -40.85
C ASP A 143 8.49 -21.09 -41.63
N PRO A 144 8.63 -21.27 -42.96
CA PRO A 144 7.65 -22.00 -43.77
C PRO A 144 7.50 -23.49 -43.40
N LYS A 145 8.47 -24.07 -42.69
CA LYS A 145 8.44 -25.48 -42.26
C LYS A 145 7.83 -25.64 -40.87
N ARG A 146 7.68 -24.56 -40.10
CA ARG A 146 7.25 -24.63 -38.71
C ARG A 146 5.81 -24.16 -38.55
N HIS A 147 4.90 -25.13 -38.45
CA HIS A 147 3.48 -24.88 -38.24
C HIS A 147 3.12 -24.98 -36.76
N TYR A 148 2.73 -23.86 -36.16
CA TYR A 148 2.25 -23.80 -34.77
C TYR A 148 0.74 -24.04 -34.70
N LYS A 149 0.27 -24.49 -33.53
CA LYS A 149 -1.16 -24.48 -33.21
C LYS A 149 -1.70 -23.05 -33.31
N LYS A 150 -2.88 -22.91 -33.92
CA LYS A 150 -3.57 -21.62 -34.06
C LYS A 150 -3.95 -21.10 -32.68
N ASP A 151 -3.44 -19.92 -32.33
CA ASP A 151 -3.68 -19.26 -31.06
C ASP A 151 -3.81 -17.74 -31.30
N LYS A 152 -4.66 -17.07 -30.52
CA LYS A 152 -4.87 -15.62 -30.57
C LYS A 152 -4.01 -14.93 -29.54
N TRP A 153 -2.70 -15.15 -29.62
CA TRP A 153 -1.75 -14.63 -28.64
C TRP A 153 -1.83 -13.10 -28.54
N GLN A 154 -2.13 -12.61 -27.33
CA GLN A 154 -2.07 -11.20 -26.94
C GLN A 154 -0.92 -11.01 -25.96
N VAL A 155 -0.41 -9.78 -25.89
CA VAL A 155 0.65 -9.44 -24.94
C VAL A 155 0.10 -9.57 -23.52
N PRO A 156 0.68 -10.44 -22.67
CA PRO A 156 0.29 -10.54 -21.26
C PRO A 156 0.61 -9.26 -20.50
N GLU A 157 -0.14 -8.97 -19.43
CA GLU A 157 0.13 -7.79 -18.59
C GLU A 157 1.47 -7.89 -17.88
N ARG A 158 1.80 -9.08 -17.36
CA ARG A 158 3.02 -9.35 -16.59
C ARG A 158 3.83 -10.41 -17.30
N PHE A 159 5.09 -10.10 -17.58
CA PHE A 159 6.01 -11.01 -18.25
C PHE A 159 7.45 -10.64 -17.92
N SER A 160 8.37 -11.58 -18.13
CA SER A 160 9.80 -11.37 -17.98
C SER A 160 10.52 -11.92 -19.21
N VAL A 161 11.56 -11.22 -19.66
CA VAL A 161 12.45 -11.72 -20.71
C VAL A 161 13.60 -12.46 -20.04
N GLY A 162 13.80 -13.73 -20.43
CA GLY A 162 14.88 -14.56 -19.92
C GLY A 162 15.78 -15.06 -21.04
N THR A 163 16.99 -15.49 -20.67
CA THR A 163 17.95 -16.13 -21.57
C THR A 163 18.12 -17.58 -21.14
N ILE A 164 18.13 -18.51 -22.09
CA ILE A 164 18.36 -19.94 -21.81
C ILE A 164 19.82 -20.11 -21.39
N VAL A 165 20.05 -20.66 -20.19
CA VAL A 165 21.38 -21.04 -19.72
C VAL A 165 21.61 -22.50 -20.07
N GLU A 166 22.45 -22.73 -21.07
CA GLU A 166 22.84 -24.06 -21.51
C GLU A 166 23.81 -24.69 -20.50
N ASP A 167 23.60 -25.97 -20.17
CA ASP A 167 24.50 -26.73 -19.31
C ASP A 167 25.86 -26.99 -19.98
N LYS A 168 26.87 -27.37 -19.18
CA LYS A 168 28.22 -27.72 -19.65
C LYS A 168 28.33 -29.16 -20.12
N SER A 169 27.25 -29.94 -20.13
CA SER A 169 27.23 -31.33 -20.59
C SER A 169 27.17 -31.47 -22.11
N GLU A 170 26.40 -30.61 -22.80
CA GLU A 170 26.21 -30.65 -24.25
C GLU A 170 26.85 -29.44 -24.95
N PHE A 171 27.92 -29.65 -25.71
CA PHE A 171 28.68 -28.54 -26.33
C PHE A 171 28.33 -28.22 -27.79
N PHE A 172 27.87 -29.21 -28.56
CA PHE A 172 27.84 -29.10 -30.02
C PHE A 172 26.45 -29.08 -30.67
N SER A 173 25.40 -29.52 -29.97
CA SER A 173 24.06 -29.67 -30.56
C SER A 173 23.21 -28.43 -30.33
N SER A 174 22.85 -28.16 -29.07
CA SER A 174 21.91 -27.11 -28.68
C SER A 174 22.59 -25.76 -28.41
N ARG A 175 23.92 -25.76 -28.23
CA ARG A 175 24.68 -24.63 -27.74
C ARG A 175 25.01 -23.59 -28.81
N LEU A 176 24.63 -22.34 -28.56
CA LEU A 176 25.03 -21.21 -29.41
C LEU A 176 26.44 -20.72 -29.06
N LYS A 177 27.26 -20.49 -30.10
CA LYS A 177 28.58 -19.84 -29.95
C LYS A 177 28.39 -18.39 -29.50
N ASN A 178 29.38 -17.86 -28.78
CA ASN A 178 29.30 -16.50 -28.22
C ASN A 178 29.03 -15.42 -29.28
N LYS A 179 29.53 -15.59 -30.51
CA LYS A 179 29.33 -14.64 -31.62
C LYS A 179 27.90 -14.61 -32.14
N ASP A 180 27.21 -15.74 -32.06
CA ASP A 180 25.85 -15.92 -32.57
C ASP A 180 24.79 -15.53 -31.54
N ARG A 181 25.17 -15.47 -30.25
CA ARG A 181 24.32 -14.98 -29.17
C ARG A 181 24.04 -13.50 -29.34
N LYS A 182 22.76 -13.14 -29.45
CA LYS A 182 22.26 -11.75 -29.56
C LYS A 182 21.40 -11.40 -28.35
N SER A 183 21.27 -10.10 -28.08
CA SER A 183 20.51 -9.59 -26.93
C SER A 183 18.98 -9.69 -27.11
N THR A 184 18.50 -9.85 -28.34
CA THR A 184 17.09 -9.64 -28.71
C THR A 184 16.67 -10.73 -29.70
N MET A 185 15.42 -11.20 -29.64
CA MET A 185 14.93 -12.25 -30.53
C MET A 185 14.97 -11.81 -32.00
N LEU A 186 14.61 -10.55 -32.27
CA LEU A 186 14.77 -9.93 -33.58
C LEU A 186 16.23 -9.93 -34.06
N GLY A 187 17.18 -9.68 -33.16
CA GLY A 187 18.60 -9.65 -33.51
C GLY A 187 19.10 -10.99 -34.01
N THR A 188 18.65 -12.08 -33.38
CA THR A 188 18.94 -13.45 -33.82
C THR A 188 18.32 -13.71 -35.19
N LEU A 189 17.06 -13.30 -35.40
CA LEU A 189 16.35 -13.51 -36.66
C LEU A 189 17.02 -12.77 -37.83
N ILE A 190 17.43 -11.52 -37.63
CA ILE A 190 18.15 -10.74 -38.66
C ILE A 190 19.53 -11.35 -38.95
N GLY A 191 20.15 -11.98 -37.97
CA GLY A 191 21.45 -12.64 -38.14
C GLY A 191 21.40 -13.92 -38.99
N ASP A 192 20.21 -14.51 -39.20
CA ASP A 192 20.04 -15.73 -39.97
C ASP A 192 19.81 -15.43 -41.46
N ASP A 193 20.80 -15.79 -42.29
CA ASP A 193 20.80 -15.52 -43.73
C ASP A 193 19.68 -16.28 -44.47
N ASP A 194 19.34 -17.50 -44.03
CA ASP A 194 18.33 -18.31 -44.71
C ASP A 194 16.94 -17.74 -44.50
N THR A 195 16.64 -17.25 -43.29
CA THR A 195 15.39 -16.55 -43.02
C THR A 195 15.29 -15.24 -43.81
N ASN A 196 16.39 -14.48 -43.92
CA ASN A 196 16.43 -13.24 -44.70
C ASN A 196 16.16 -13.49 -46.19
N LYS A 197 16.77 -14.52 -46.78
CA LYS A 197 16.51 -14.93 -48.18
C LYS A 197 15.03 -15.28 -48.37
N TYR A 198 14.46 -16.06 -47.47
CA TYR A 198 13.06 -16.43 -47.50
C TYR A 198 12.14 -15.21 -47.42
N PHE A 199 12.35 -14.34 -46.43
CA PHE A 199 11.57 -13.12 -46.25
C PHE A 199 11.66 -12.19 -47.45
N LYS A 200 12.87 -11.97 -48.00
CA LYS A 200 13.06 -11.16 -49.20
C LYS A 200 12.28 -11.71 -50.38
N ARG A 201 12.40 -13.02 -50.66
CA ARG A 201 11.69 -13.69 -51.75
C ARG A 201 10.16 -13.59 -51.58
N LYS A 202 9.64 -13.97 -50.41
CA LYS A 202 8.19 -13.94 -50.15
C LYS A 202 7.65 -12.52 -50.13
N TYR A 203 8.40 -11.56 -49.60
CA TYR A 203 8.03 -10.15 -49.63
C TYR A 203 7.88 -9.66 -51.06
N SER A 204 8.86 -9.90 -51.94
CA SER A 204 8.79 -9.52 -53.36
C SER A 204 7.60 -10.16 -54.08
N GLU A 205 7.31 -11.43 -53.81
CA GLU A 205 6.13 -12.13 -54.35
C GLU A 205 4.81 -11.51 -53.86
N VAL A 206 4.72 -11.18 -52.57
CA VAL A 206 3.53 -10.51 -52.01
C VAL A 206 3.39 -9.10 -52.58
N GLN A 207 4.48 -8.36 -52.75
CA GLN A 207 4.45 -7.02 -53.34
C GLN A 207 4.03 -7.06 -54.81
N SER A 208 4.56 -7.99 -55.61
CA SER A 208 4.16 -8.13 -57.02
C SER A 208 2.67 -8.49 -57.13
N LYS A 209 2.18 -9.41 -56.29
CA LYS A 209 0.76 -9.77 -56.23
C LYS A 209 -0.12 -8.59 -55.82
N LYS A 210 0.27 -7.83 -54.78
CA LYS A 210 -0.49 -6.67 -54.28
C LYS A 210 -0.47 -5.49 -55.24
N THR A 211 0.61 -5.29 -55.98
CA THR A 211 0.73 -4.18 -56.94
C THR A 211 0.12 -4.51 -58.31
N SER A 212 -0.15 -5.79 -58.58
CA SER A 212 -0.82 -6.23 -59.80
C SER A 212 -2.19 -5.54 -59.94
N GLY A 213 -2.49 -5.02 -61.13
CA GLY A 213 -3.75 -4.31 -61.41
C GLY A 213 -3.91 -2.93 -60.75
N ALA A 214 -2.95 -2.50 -59.91
CA ALA A 214 -3.01 -1.21 -59.24
C ALA A 214 -2.73 -0.03 -60.20
N LYS A 215 -2.56 1.19 -59.63
CA LYS A 215 -2.31 2.43 -60.39
C LYS A 215 -1.19 2.32 -61.42
N GLY A 216 -0.13 1.56 -61.13
CA GLY A 216 0.97 1.34 -62.07
C GLY A 216 0.53 0.63 -63.36
N HIS A 217 -0.36 -0.37 -63.26
CA HIS A 217 -0.94 -1.03 -64.41
C HIS A 217 -1.84 -0.07 -65.20
N TYR A 218 -2.72 0.65 -64.52
CA TYR A 218 -3.61 1.63 -65.16
C TYR A 218 -2.84 2.71 -65.94
N LYS A 219 -1.79 3.29 -65.33
CA LYS A 219 -0.91 4.27 -66.00
C LYS A 219 -0.24 3.70 -67.24
N LYS A 220 0.25 2.46 -67.18
CA LYS A 220 0.83 1.77 -68.36
C LYS A 220 -0.19 1.57 -69.48
N VAL A 221 -1.42 1.20 -69.16
CA VAL A 221 -2.50 1.04 -70.15
C VAL A 221 -2.87 2.38 -70.77
N ARG A 222 -3.03 3.46 -69.98
CA ARG A 222 -3.28 4.80 -70.55
C ARG A 222 -2.14 5.28 -71.43
N ALA A 223 -0.89 5.10 -71.01
CA ALA A 223 0.27 5.48 -71.81
C ALA A 223 0.32 4.74 -73.15
N LYS A 224 -0.08 3.45 -73.19
CA LYS A 224 -0.23 2.70 -74.44
C LYS A 224 -1.34 3.23 -75.34
N ARG A 225 -2.46 3.71 -74.78
CA ARG A 225 -3.55 4.32 -75.55
C ARG A 225 -3.17 5.66 -76.16
N ASN A 226 -2.43 6.49 -75.43
CA ASN A 226 -1.99 7.81 -75.90
C ASN A 226 -0.78 7.76 -76.84
N LYS A 227 -0.22 6.56 -77.10
CA LYS A 227 0.95 6.38 -77.97
C LYS A 227 0.55 6.25 -79.45
N PHE A 228 -0.72 5.96 -79.71
CA PHE A 228 -1.36 6.05 -81.03
C PHE A 228 -2.19 7.34 -81.08
#